data_AF-A0A8J8CAE6-F1
#
_entry.id   AF-A0A8J8CAE6-F1
#
_cell.length_a   1.000
_cell.length_b   1.000
_cell.length_c   1.000
_cell.angle_alpha   90.00
_cell.angle_beta   90.00
_cell.angle_gamma   90.00
#
_symmetry.space_group_name_H-M   'P 1'
#
loop_
_entity.id
_entity.type
_entity.pdbx_description
1 polymer ?
#
loop_
_entity_poly.entity_id
_entity_poly.type
_entity_poly.pdbx_seq_one_letter_code
_entity_poly.pdbx_strand_id
1 'polypeptide(L)'
;MPVIVQKQKEPLLEFDSHRIMRGEAYLVEETKPRLFFEFCSEASLQDIKVLLITREFPERIRNDYSLENASVIWLTHVIGRDYIEPTQTNLILKRIVSFAKENSPSMIMLDGVEYLINQNNFDLVIGFLNHVRDLVIIRDAVLVVSIDPDTLERRELALVERGMNVIKSIPSEERKGAVLTLESGTIRVMRSPNSKI
;
A
#
# COMPACT_ATOMS: atom_id res chain seq x y z
N MET A 1 23.27 3.15 -33.85
CA MET A 1 22.90 2.44 -32.61
C MET A 1 21.39 2.52 -32.48
N PRO A 2 20.66 1.42 -32.22
CA PRO A 2 19.23 1.52 -31.98
C PRO A 2 19.03 2.25 -30.65
N VAL A 3 18.23 3.32 -30.70
CA VAL A 3 17.70 3.96 -29.50
C VAL A 3 16.81 2.91 -28.84
N ILE A 4 17.23 2.41 -27.67
CA ILE A 4 16.34 1.62 -26.82
C ILE A 4 15.24 2.58 -26.39
N VAL A 5 14.08 2.51 -27.05
CA VAL A 5 12.87 3.17 -26.59
C VAL A 5 12.57 2.56 -25.24
N GLN A 6 12.84 3.30 -24.16
CA GLN A 6 12.36 2.93 -22.83
C GLN A 6 10.84 2.86 -22.93
N LYS A 7 10.30 1.64 -23.00
CA LYS A 7 8.87 1.40 -22.89
C LYS A 7 8.43 2.06 -21.57
N GLN A 8 7.55 3.05 -21.62
CA GLN A 8 6.97 3.63 -20.41
C GLN A 8 6.39 2.47 -19.59
N LYS A 9 6.86 2.29 -18.35
CA LYS A 9 6.25 1.33 -17.42
C LYS A 9 4.77 1.71 -17.28
N GLU A 10 3.88 0.76 -17.49
CA GLU A 10 2.46 0.94 -17.25
C GLU A 10 2.18 0.91 -15.74
N PRO A 11 1.22 1.72 -15.24
CA PRO A 11 0.79 1.63 -13.86
C PRO A 11 0.22 0.24 -13.57
N LEU A 12 0.43 -0.26 -12.35
CA LEU A 12 -0.30 -1.41 -11.84
C LEU A 12 -1.71 -1.01 -11.44
N LEU A 13 -1.87 0.16 -10.81
CA LEU A 13 -3.15 0.68 -10.34
C LEU A 13 -3.21 2.20 -10.63
N GLU A 14 -4.34 2.65 -11.17
CA GLU A 14 -4.72 4.06 -11.20
C GLU A 14 -5.98 4.23 -10.35
N PHE A 15 -5.88 5.03 -9.29
CA PHE A 15 -6.98 5.28 -8.36
C PHE A 15 -6.96 6.74 -7.90
N ASP A 16 -8.10 7.41 -8.03
CA ASP A 16 -8.24 8.85 -7.79
C ASP A 16 -7.21 9.64 -8.63
N SER A 17 -6.28 10.36 -7.97
CA SER A 17 -5.17 11.07 -8.62
C SER A 17 -3.82 10.34 -8.55
N HIS A 18 -3.80 9.10 -8.05
CA HIS A 18 -2.57 8.36 -7.78
C HIS A 18 -2.31 7.32 -8.88
N ARG A 19 -1.06 7.28 -9.36
CA ARG A 19 -0.57 6.29 -10.32
C ARG A 19 0.47 5.43 -9.64
N ILE A 20 0.08 4.20 -9.35
CA ILE A 20 0.90 3.22 -8.65
C ILE A 20 1.60 2.37 -9.70
N MET A 21 2.91 2.55 -9.83
CA MET A 21 3.74 2.00 -10.90
C MET A 21 4.32 0.66 -10.51
N ARG A 22 4.41 -0.26 -11.48
CA ARG A 22 4.98 -1.59 -11.27
C ARG A 22 6.45 -1.54 -10.87
N GLY A 23 6.85 -2.45 -9.98
CA GLY A 23 8.23 -2.55 -9.49
C GLY A 23 8.64 -1.40 -8.56
N GLU A 24 7.69 -0.63 -8.03
CA GLU A 24 7.95 0.48 -7.12
C GLU A 24 7.45 0.17 -5.71
N ALA A 25 7.95 0.96 -4.74
CA ALA A 25 7.48 0.95 -3.36
C ALA A 25 6.91 2.32 -2.97
N TYR A 26 5.82 2.31 -2.22
CA TYR A 26 5.08 3.50 -1.80
C TYR A 26 4.90 3.51 -0.29
N LEU A 27 5.05 4.69 0.30
CA LEU A 27 4.78 4.96 1.72
C LEU A 27 3.59 5.91 1.81
N VAL A 28 2.48 5.44 2.35
CA VAL A 28 1.29 6.23 2.61
C VAL A 28 1.39 6.79 4.02
N GLU A 29 1.62 8.09 4.13
CA GLU A 29 1.65 8.82 5.40
C GLU A 29 0.23 9.20 5.80
N GLU A 30 -0.29 8.58 6.86
CA GLU A 30 -1.62 8.83 7.39
C GLU A 30 -1.80 8.35 8.83
N THR A 31 -2.48 9.14 9.67
CA THR A 31 -2.80 8.76 11.06
C THR A 31 -3.79 7.58 11.14
N LYS A 32 -4.66 7.44 10.13
CA LYS A 32 -5.58 6.30 9.99
C LYS A 32 -5.39 5.74 8.59
N PRO A 33 -5.22 4.42 8.41
CA PRO A 33 -4.85 3.79 7.13
C PRO A 33 -5.99 3.75 6.10
N ARG A 34 -6.67 4.88 5.85
CA ARG A 34 -7.85 4.96 4.98
C ARG A 34 -7.46 4.85 3.51
N LEU A 35 -6.53 5.69 3.04
CA LEU A 35 -6.11 5.66 1.64
C LEU A 35 -5.42 4.34 1.32
N PHE A 36 -4.65 3.81 2.27
CA PHE A 36 -4.06 2.48 2.17
C PHE A 36 -5.12 1.40 1.92
N PHE A 37 -6.18 1.34 2.72
CA PHE A 37 -7.24 0.33 2.50
C PHE A 37 -8.09 0.62 1.26
N GLU A 38 -8.26 1.88 0.85
CA GLU A 38 -8.89 2.24 -0.42
C GLU A 38 -8.08 1.71 -1.62
N PHE A 39 -6.74 1.84 -1.61
CA PHE A 39 -5.90 1.21 -2.64
C PHE A 39 -6.03 -0.32 -2.66
N CYS A 40 -6.14 -0.95 -1.48
CA CYS A 40 -6.36 -2.39 -1.38
C CYS A 40 -7.69 -2.82 -2.01
N SER A 41 -8.75 -2.06 -1.72
CA SER A 41 -10.10 -2.29 -2.25
C SER A 41 -10.11 -2.15 -3.76
N GLU A 42 -9.60 -1.03 -4.28
CA GLU A 42 -9.58 -0.77 -5.71
C GLU A 42 -8.74 -1.81 -6.46
N ALA A 43 -7.56 -2.17 -5.94
CA ALA A 43 -6.74 -3.21 -6.54
C ALA A 43 -7.48 -4.55 -6.60
N SER A 44 -8.18 -4.92 -5.53
CA SER A 44 -9.00 -6.14 -5.47
C SER A 44 -10.18 -6.12 -6.47
N LEU A 45 -10.80 -4.96 -6.68
CA LEU A 45 -11.90 -4.77 -7.65
C LEU A 45 -11.42 -4.82 -9.11
N GLN A 46 -10.17 -4.41 -9.37
CA GLN A 46 -9.54 -4.49 -10.68
C GLN A 46 -8.84 -5.84 -10.94
N ASP A 47 -9.19 -6.89 -10.18
CA ASP A 47 -8.63 -8.25 -10.26
C ASP A 47 -7.10 -8.34 -10.05
N ILE A 48 -6.47 -7.29 -9.49
CA ILE A 48 -5.06 -7.31 -9.11
C ILE A 48 -4.91 -8.21 -7.89
N LYS A 49 -3.93 -9.12 -7.92
CA LYS A 49 -3.66 -10.02 -6.80
C LYS A 49 -3.01 -9.23 -5.66
N VAL A 50 -3.72 -9.15 -4.54
CA VAL A 50 -3.28 -8.43 -3.33
C VAL A 50 -2.95 -9.40 -2.21
N LEU A 51 -1.78 -9.21 -1.59
CA LEU A 51 -1.46 -9.74 -0.27
C LEU A 51 -1.51 -8.60 0.73
N LEU A 52 -2.53 -8.60 1.57
CA LEU A 52 -2.70 -7.64 2.65
C LEU A 52 -2.17 -8.22 3.96
N ILE A 53 -1.20 -7.55 4.56
CA ILE A 53 -0.64 -7.84 5.88
C ILE A 53 -1.05 -6.69 6.79
N THR A 54 -1.84 -6.97 7.82
CA THR A 54 -2.44 -5.92 8.66
C THR A 54 -2.60 -6.35 10.10
N ARG A 55 -2.57 -5.38 11.01
CA ARG A 55 -2.93 -5.56 12.44
C ARG A 55 -4.45 -5.56 12.66
N GLU A 56 -5.22 -5.12 11.68
CA GLU A 56 -6.67 -5.03 11.74
C GLU A 56 -7.30 -6.41 11.59
N PHE A 57 -8.39 -6.66 12.33
CA PHE A 57 -9.07 -7.95 12.31
C PHE A 57 -9.65 -8.27 10.91
N PRO A 58 -9.33 -9.42 10.28
CA PRO A 58 -9.68 -9.70 8.89
C PRO A 58 -11.16 -9.61 8.53
N GLU A 59 -12.06 -10.03 9.43
CA GLU A 59 -13.51 -9.95 9.14
C GLU A 59 -13.98 -8.49 9.11
N ARG A 60 -13.43 -7.63 9.97
CA ARG A 60 -13.75 -6.20 9.98
C ARG A 60 -13.34 -5.54 8.67
N ILE A 61 -12.07 -5.68 8.27
CA ILE A 61 -11.58 -5.03 7.06
C ILE A 61 -12.21 -5.56 5.76
N ARG A 62 -12.61 -6.84 5.72
CA ARG A 62 -13.35 -7.38 4.57
C ARG A 62 -14.72 -6.73 4.44
N ASN A 63 -15.42 -6.50 5.55
CA ASN A 63 -16.72 -5.84 5.54
C ASN A 63 -16.59 -4.34 5.19
N ASP A 64 -15.58 -3.67 5.73
CA ASP A 64 -15.42 -2.22 5.57
C ASP A 64 -14.92 -1.82 4.17
N TYR A 65 -14.12 -2.67 3.50
CA TYR A 65 -13.43 -2.34 2.24
C TYR A 65 -13.64 -3.36 1.11
N SER A 66 -14.57 -4.32 1.25
CA SER A 66 -14.90 -5.30 0.20
C SER A 66 -13.69 -6.10 -0.34
N LEU A 67 -12.86 -6.61 0.58
CA LEU A 67 -11.59 -7.27 0.27
C LEU A 67 -11.71 -8.78 -0.02
N GLU A 68 -12.73 -9.19 -0.78
CA GLU A 68 -13.08 -10.59 -0.98
C GLU A 68 -11.99 -11.39 -1.73
N ASN A 69 -11.28 -10.73 -2.66
CA ASN A 69 -10.25 -11.37 -3.49
C ASN A 69 -8.82 -11.18 -2.95
N ALA A 70 -8.66 -10.47 -1.82
CA ALA A 70 -7.36 -10.26 -1.20
C ALA A 70 -6.97 -11.44 -0.30
N SER A 71 -5.72 -11.90 -0.43
CA SER A 71 -5.11 -12.79 0.57
C SER A 71 -4.76 -11.95 1.79
N VAL A 72 -5.31 -12.28 2.96
CA VAL A 72 -5.12 -11.50 4.19
C VAL A 72 -4.27 -12.29 5.18
N ILE A 73 -3.21 -11.65 5.69
CA ILE A 73 -2.42 -12.11 6.83
C ILE A 73 -2.70 -11.18 8.00
N TRP A 74 -3.15 -11.75 9.12
CA TRP A 74 -3.39 -10.99 10.34
C TRP A 74 -2.17 -10.98 11.26
N LEU A 75 -1.63 -9.80 11.55
CA LEU A 75 -0.55 -9.60 12.49
C LEU A 75 -1.09 -9.58 13.93
N THR A 76 -0.94 -10.69 14.63
CA THR A 76 -1.47 -10.84 15.99
C THR A 76 -0.72 -11.90 16.79
N HIS A 77 -0.71 -11.75 18.12
CA HIS A 77 -0.28 -12.79 19.06
C HIS A 77 -1.41 -13.78 19.39
N VAL A 78 -2.64 -13.50 18.95
CA VAL A 78 -3.78 -14.39 19.15
C VAL A 78 -3.80 -15.44 18.06
N ILE A 79 -3.79 -16.71 18.45
CA ILE A 79 -3.89 -17.83 17.53
C ILE A 79 -5.22 -17.75 16.77
N GLY A 80 -5.16 -17.88 15.44
CA GLY A 80 -6.32 -17.79 14.57
C GLY A 80 -6.09 -18.46 13.22
N ARG A 81 -6.93 -18.11 12.24
CA ARG A 81 -6.70 -18.47 10.83
C ARG A 81 -5.82 -17.41 10.17
N ASP A 82 -4.89 -17.84 9.31
CA ASP A 82 -4.06 -16.96 8.49
C ASP A 82 -3.38 -15.82 9.27
N TYR A 83 -2.90 -16.13 10.48
CA TYR A 83 -2.21 -15.19 11.36
C TYR A 83 -0.69 -15.41 11.33
N ILE A 84 0.04 -14.36 11.66
CA ILE A 84 1.48 -14.40 11.93
C ILE A 84 1.75 -13.45 13.09
N GLU A 85 2.58 -13.86 14.05
CA GLU A 85 3.02 -12.94 15.11
C GLU A 85 3.91 -11.84 14.51
N PRO A 86 3.76 -10.57 14.93
CA PRO A 86 4.50 -9.44 14.37
C PRO A 86 6.03 -9.53 14.57
N THR A 87 6.48 -10.34 15.52
CA THR A 87 7.90 -10.62 15.78
C THR A 87 8.51 -11.60 14.78
N GLN A 88 7.69 -12.35 14.05
CA GLN A 88 8.11 -13.37 13.09
C GLN A 88 8.33 -12.78 11.68
N THR A 89 9.09 -11.70 11.58
CA THR A 89 9.40 -10.98 10.32
C THR A 89 9.94 -11.88 9.20
N ASN A 90 10.72 -12.91 9.55
CA ASN A 90 11.18 -13.93 8.61
C ASN A 90 10.04 -14.74 7.98
N LEU A 91 8.99 -15.05 8.74
CA LEU A 91 7.81 -15.76 8.23
C LEU A 91 6.96 -14.84 7.35
N ILE A 92 6.79 -13.58 7.75
CA ILE A 92 6.14 -12.55 6.93
C ILE A 92 6.86 -12.45 5.58
N LEU A 93 8.19 -12.32 5.58
CA LEU A 93 8.99 -12.24 4.36
C LEU A 93 8.82 -13.49 3.49
N LYS A 94 8.84 -14.70 4.07
CA LYS A 94 8.61 -15.94 3.32
C LYS A 94 7.25 -15.95 2.62
N ARG A 95 6.20 -15.45 3.28
CA ARG A 95 4.85 -15.35 2.68
C ARG A 95 4.80 -14.34 1.55
N ILE A 96 5.41 -13.17 1.72
CA ILE A 96 5.60 -12.16 0.67
C ILE A 96 6.31 -12.78 -0.55
N VAL A 97 7.43 -13.49 -0.32
CA VAL A 97 8.21 -14.13 -1.38
C VAL A 97 7.40 -15.19 -2.12
N SER A 98 6.63 -16.04 -1.43
CA SER A 98 5.79 -17.05 -2.09
C SER A 98 4.71 -16.39 -2.93
N PHE A 99 4.01 -15.41 -2.35
CA PHE A 99 2.93 -14.70 -3.03
C PHE A 99 3.40 -13.99 -4.29
N ALA A 100 4.51 -13.26 -4.23
CA ALA A 100 5.07 -12.55 -5.38
C ALA A 100 5.68 -13.47 -6.45
N LYS A 101 5.97 -14.74 -6.11
CA LYS A 101 6.39 -15.76 -7.09
C LYS A 101 5.18 -16.36 -7.82
N GLU A 102 4.07 -16.55 -7.10
CA GLU A 102 2.85 -17.16 -7.64
C GLU A 102 2.00 -16.16 -8.42
N ASN A 103 2.14 -14.86 -8.15
CA ASN A 103 1.31 -13.80 -8.72
C ASN A 103 2.17 -12.69 -9.33
N SER A 104 2.04 -12.45 -10.63
CA SER A 104 2.78 -11.42 -11.37
C SER A 104 1.90 -10.76 -12.45
N PRO A 105 1.68 -9.43 -12.42
CA PRO A 105 2.06 -8.52 -11.33
C PRO A 105 1.21 -8.77 -10.07
N SER A 106 1.69 -8.28 -8.93
CA SER A 106 0.96 -8.38 -7.66
C SER A 106 1.22 -7.16 -6.79
N MET A 107 0.33 -6.91 -5.83
CA MET A 107 0.45 -5.83 -4.87
C MET A 107 0.60 -6.39 -3.45
N ILE A 108 1.65 -5.98 -2.78
CA ILE A 108 1.93 -6.32 -1.38
C ILE A 108 1.62 -5.09 -0.55
N MET A 109 0.68 -5.25 0.37
CA MET A 109 0.17 -4.17 1.20
C MET A 109 0.49 -4.47 2.64
N LEU A 110 1.27 -3.60 3.27
CA LEU A 110 1.70 -3.74 4.66
C LEU A 110 1.19 -2.57 5.50
N ASP A 111 0.25 -2.88 6.37
CA ASP A 111 -0.35 -1.92 7.29
C ASP A 111 0.34 -1.91 8.66
N GLY A 112 0.55 -0.72 9.21
CA GLY A 112 1.02 -0.51 10.57
C GLY A 112 2.50 -0.84 10.74
N VAL A 113 3.38 -0.26 9.93
CA VAL A 113 4.83 -0.46 10.10
C VAL A 113 5.32 0.04 11.46
N GLU A 114 4.72 1.08 12.02
CA GLU A 114 4.97 1.52 13.39
C GLU A 114 4.64 0.43 14.42
N TYR A 115 3.63 -0.41 14.16
CA TYR A 115 3.35 -1.58 15.00
C TYR A 115 4.47 -2.61 14.91
N LEU A 116 4.95 -2.92 13.70
CA LEU A 116 6.08 -3.83 13.53
C LEU A 116 7.34 -3.28 14.20
N ILE A 117 7.62 -1.99 14.10
CA ILE A 117 8.76 -1.35 14.75
C ILE A 117 8.63 -1.46 16.26
N ASN A 118 7.46 -1.18 16.84
CA ASN A 118 7.22 -1.31 18.29
C ASN A 118 7.33 -2.75 18.81
N GLN A 119 7.03 -3.75 17.97
CA GLN A 119 7.16 -5.16 18.33
C GLN A 119 8.56 -5.74 18.07
N ASN A 120 9.40 -5.01 17.33
CA ASN A 120 10.73 -5.43 16.94
C ASN A 120 11.72 -4.29 17.30
N ASN A 121 12.88 -4.25 16.64
CA ASN A 121 13.73 -3.05 16.66
C ASN A 121 13.66 -2.37 15.29
N PHE A 122 13.90 -1.06 15.26
CA PHE A 122 13.79 -0.24 14.06
C PHE A 122 14.70 -0.74 12.92
N ASP A 123 15.97 -1.03 13.22
CA ASP A 123 16.95 -1.46 12.22
C ASP A 123 16.55 -2.76 11.51
N LEU A 124 15.96 -3.72 12.24
CA LEU A 124 15.45 -4.96 11.68
C LEU A 124 14.29 -4.69 10.73
N VAL A 125 13.34 -3.84 11.12
CA VAL A 125 12.18 -3.53 10.27
C VAL A 125 12.60 -2.76 9.01
N ILE A 126 13.53 -1.81 9.11
CA ILE A 126 14.10 -1.15 7.93
C ILE A 126 14.80 -2.15 7.01
N GLY A 127 15.59 -3.07 7.56
CA GLY A 127 16.21 -4.15 6.78
C GLY A 127 15.19 -5.03 6.07
N PHE A 128 14.10 -5.37 6.75
CA PHE A 128 12.97 -6.11 6.20
C PHE A 128 12.30 -5.34 5.05
N LEU A 129 11.96 -4.05 5.24
CA LEU A 129 11.33 -3.23 4.20
C LEU A 129 12.23 -3.09 2.96
N ASN A 130 13.54 -2.89 3.16
CA ASN A 130 14.50 -2.85 2.05
C ASN A 130 14.54 -4.17 1.29
N HIS A 131 14.50 -5.31 1.97
CA HIS A 131 14.45 -6.62 1.32
C HIS A 131 13.16 -6.78 0.49
N VAL A 132 12.01 -6.41 1.05
CA VAL A 132 10.73 -6.49 0.33
C VAL A 132 10.73 -5.55 -0.88
N ARG A 133 11.28 -4.34 -0.75
CA ARG A 133 11.45 -3.40 -1.87
C ARG A 133 12.27 -4.02 -3.01
N ASP A 134 13.44 -4.57 -2.69
CA ASP A 134 14.31 -5.18 -3.70
C ASP A 134 13.62 -6.37 -4.37
N LEU A 135 12.84 -7.14 -3.61
CA LEU A 135 12.00 -8.22 -4.15
C LEU A 135 10.93 -7.71 -5.13
N VAL A 136 10.18 -6.65 -4.79
CA VAL A 136 9.08 -6.17 -5.66
C VAL A 136 9.61 -5.59 -6.97
N ILE A 137 10.81 -4.96 -6.96
CA ILE A 137 11.50 -4.53 -8.18
C ILE A 137 11.76 -5.72 -9.10
N ILE A 138 12.32 -6.81 -8.57
CA ILE A 138 12.68 -8.02 -9.35
C ILE A 138 11.43 -8.76 -9.86
N ARG A 139 10.32 -8.69 -9.13
CA ARG A 139 9.08 -9.42 -9.45
C ARG A 139 8.04 -8.61 -10.21
N ASP A 140 8.35 -7.38 -10.61
CA ASP A 140 7.38 -6.44 -11.20
C ASP A 140 6.11 -6.27 -10.34
N ALA A 141 6.26 -6.46 -9.03
CA ALA A 141 5.22 -6.30 -8.02
C ALA A 141 5.27 -4.87 -7.46
N VAL A 142 4.32 -4.52 -6.60
CA VAL A 142 4.30 -3.24 -5.90
C VAL A 142 4.28 -3.47 -4.40
N LEU A 143 5.05 -2.66 -3.67
CA LEU A 143 4.93 -2.56 -2.22
C LEU A 143 4.17 -1.26 -1.88
N VAL A 144 3.13 -1.36 -1.06
CA VAL A 144 2.47 -0.21 -0.44
C VAL A 144 2.52 -0.40 1.07
N VAL A 145 2.94 0.63 1.78
CA VAL A 145 3.09 0.63 3.24
C VAL A 145 2.27 1.78 3.82
N SER A 146 1.50 1.55 4.89
CA SER A 146 0.93 2.65 5.69
C SER A 146 1.82 2.97 6.89
N ILE A 147 1.89 4.24 7.25
CA ILE A 147 2.58 4.70 8.45
C ILE A 147 1.92 5.95 9.02
N ASP A 148 1.78 6.01 10.34
CA ASP A 148 1.48 7.26 11.04
C ASP A 148 2.79 8.01 11.30
N PRO A 149 3.10 9.10 10.58
CA PRO A 149 4.39 9.79 10.69
C PRO A 149 4.64 10.38 12.08
N ASP A 150 3.58 10.63 12.87
CA ASP A 150 3.70 11.20 14.22
C ASP A 150 4.15 10.15 15.26
N THR A 151 4.21 8.87 14.88
CA THR A 151 4.61 7.77 15.77
C THR A 151 6.12 7.47 15.75
N LEU A 152 6.88 8.13 14.88
CA LEU A 152 8.31 7.90 14.69
C LEU A 152 9.15 9.14 14.99
N GLU A 153 10.39 8.91 15.39
CA GLU A 153 11.36 10.01 15.42
C GLU A 153 11.65 10.51 14.00
N ARG A 154 11.96 11.80 13.86
CA ARG A 154 12.29 12.42 12.55
C ARG A 154 13.36 11.65 11.77
N ARG A 155 14.37 11.11 12.46
CA ARG A 155 15.42 10.32 11.83
C ARG A 155 14.87 9.00 11.28
N GLU A 156 14.03 8.32 12.04
CA GLU A 156 13.44 7.04 11.65
C GLU A 156 12.52 7.21 10.45
N LEU A 157 11.61 8.18 10.50
CA LEU A 157 10.71 8.51 9.38
C LEU A 157 11.51 8.82 8.10
N ALA A 158 12.53 9.68 8.18
CA ALA A 158 13.37 10.03 7.02
C ALA A 158 14.12 8.83 6.42
N LEU A 159 14.42 7.79 7.21
CA LEU A 159 15.02 6.55 6.72
C LEU A 159 14.01 5.66 6.00
N VAL A 160 12.76 5.60 6.46
CA VAL A 160 11.66 4.90 5.77
C VAL A 160 11.35 5.62 4.45
N GLU A 161 11.10 6.93 4.49
CA GLU A 161 10.77 7.78 3.33
C GLU A 161 11.81 7.65 2.21
N ARG A 162 13.11 7.63 2.55
CA ARG A 162 14.20 7.53 1.57
C ARG A 162 14.08 6.31 0.65
N GLY A 163 13.48 5.23 1.14
CA GLY A 163 13.35 3.97 0.40
C GLY A 163 12.15 3.90 -0.52
N MET A 164 11.22 4.86 -0.48
CA MET A 164 9.88 4.73 -1.05
C MET A 164 9.36 6.04 -1.66
N ASN A 165 8.36 5.93 -2.53
CA ASN A 165 7.63 7.07 -3.05
C ASN A 165 6.56 7.49 -2.03
N VAL A 166 6.72 8.66 -1.42
CA VAL A 166 5.81 9.16 -0.39
C VAL A 166 4.49 9.64 -1.00
N ILE A 167 3.39 9.13 -0.46
CA ILE A 167 2.02 9.57 -0.73
C ILE A 167 1.47 10.13 0.58
N LYS A 168 1.10 11.40 0.59
CA LYS A 168 0.48 12.03 1.75
C LYS A 168 -1.02 11.90 1.65
N SER A 169 -1.65 11.29 2.65
CA SER A 169 -3.11 11.19 2.68
C SER A 169 -3.69 12.55 3.06
N ILE A 170 -4.47 13.13 2.15
CA ILE A 170 -5.29 14.31 2.44
C ILE A 170 -6.52 13.86 3.23
N PRO A 171 -6.86 14.50 4.36
CA PRO A 171 -8.07 14.19 5.13
C PRO A 171 -9.34 14.20 4.27
N SER A 172 -10.24 13.26 4.56
CA SER A 172 -11.48 13.06 3.80
C SER A 172 -12.41 14.29 3.76
N GLU A 173 -12.33 15.22 4.72
CA GLU A 173 -13.08 16.49 4.67
C GLU A 173 -12.64 17.38 3.50
N GLU A 174 -11.34 17.42 3.19
CA GLU A 174 -10.81 18.20 2.06
C GLU A 174 -11.08 17.52 0.72
N ARG A 175 -11.14 16.18 0.68
CA ARG A 175 -11.55 15.42 -0.52
C ARG A 175 -13.00 15.70 -0.91
N LYS A 176 -13.91 15.90 0.06
CA LYS A 176 -15.29 16.34 -0.22
C LYS A 176 -15.36 17.76 -0.77
N GLY A 177 -14.43 18.64 -0.39
CA GLY A 177 -14.33 20.01 -0.90
C GLY A 177 -13.96 20.10 -2.39
N ALA A 178 -13.30 19.08 -2.94
CA ALA A 178 -13.03 18.98 -4.39
C ALA A 178 -14.29 18.65 -5.22
N VAL A 179 -15.36 18.15 -4.58
CA VAL A 179 -16.71 18.13 -5.15
C VAL A 179 -17.39 19.45 -4.78
N LEU A 180 -16.99 20.54 -5.44
CA LEU A 180 -17.64 21.84 -5.26
C LEU A 180 -19.12 21.74 -5.62
N THR A 181 -19.97 21.78 -4.60
CA THR A 181 -21.40 22.02 -4.76
C THR A 181 -21.56 23.45 -5.26
N LEU A 182 -21.89 23.64 -6.54
CA LEU A 182 -22.42 24.92 -6.99
C LEU A 182 -23.86 25.05 -6.50
N GLU A 183 -24.27 26.28 -6.15
CA GLU A 183 -25.56 26.64 -5.51
C GLU A 183 -26.83 26.23 -6.28
N SER A 184 -26.73 25.47 -7.37
CA SER A 184 -27.85 24.98 -8.18
C SER A 184 -28.10 23.47 -8.06
N GLY A 185 -27.55 22.78 -7.06
CA GLY A 185 -27.93 21.40 -6.72
C GLY A 185 -27.62 20.34 -7.79
N THR A 186 -26.71 20.63 -8.73
CA THR A 186 -26.29 19.66 -9.76
C THR A 186 -24.90 19.15 -9.44
N ILE A 187 -24.79 17.86 -9.12
CA ILE A 187 -23.51 17.17 -8.94
C ILE A 187 -22.93 16.86 -10.31
N ARG A 188 -21.76 17.42 -10.64
CA ARG A 188 -20.92 16.92 -11.73
C ARG A 188 -19.65 16.31 -11.14
N VAL A 189 -19.46 15.01 -11.37
CA VAL A 189 -18.15 14.36 -11.19
C VAL A 189 -17.23 14.91 -12.30
N MET A 190 -16.29 15.77 -11.97
CA MET A 190 -15.24 16.16 -12.91
C MET A 190 -14.26 14.99 -13.05
N ARG A 191 -14.31 14.27 -14.18
CA ARG A 191 -13.14 13.56 -14.68
C ARG A 191 -12.09 14.61 -15.05
N SER A 192 -10.90 14.51 -14.46
CA SER A 192 -9.81 15.44 -14.72
C SER A 192 -9.54 15.55 -16.23
N PRO A 193 -9.57 16.76 -16.83
CA PRO A 193 -9.20 16.96 -18.21
C PRO A 193 -7.69 17.12 -18.30
N ASN A 194 -6.98 16.02 -18.55
CA ASN A 194 -5.65 16.10 -19.13
C ASN A 194 -5.37 14.89 -20.03
N SER A 195 -6.12 14.81 -21.13
CA SER A 195 -5.51 14.46 -22.41
C SER A 195 -5.06 15.77 -23.09
N LYS A 196 -3.76 15.95 -23.19
CA LYS A 196 -3.12 16.77 -24.23
C LYS A 196 -2.01 15.87 -24.77
N ILE A 197 -2.26 15.24 -25.93
CA ILE A 197 -1.73 15.64 -27.25
C ILE A 197 -0.23 15.85 -27.17
#